data_AF-A0A2E9PSC3-F1
#
_entry.id   AF-A0A2E9PSC3-F1
#
_cell.length_a   1.000
_cell.length_b   1.000
_cell.length_c   1.000
_cell.angle_alpha   90.00
_cell.angle_beta   90.00
_cell.angle_gamma   90.00
#
_symmetry.space_group_name_H-M   'P 1'
#
loop_
_entity.id
_entity.type
_entity.pdbx_description
1 polymer ?
#
loop_
_entity_poly.entity_id
_entity_poly.type
_entity_poly.pdbx_seq_one_letter_code
_entity_poly.pdbx_strand_id
1 'polypeptide(L)' 'MRVALVHDWLNQSGGAEDVLAALARIFPAAPIYTSIYAPER' A
#
# COMPACT_ATOMS: atom_id res chain seq x y z
N MET A 1 18.34 1.45 -5.40
CA MET A 1 17.34 2.54 -5.37
C MET A 1 16.65 2.55 -4.01
N ARG A 2 16.20 3.71 -3.53
CA ARG A 2 15.41 3.84 -2.30
C ARG A 2 13.98 4.20 -2.71
N VAL A 3 13.03 3.30 -2.46
CA VAL A 3 11.61 3.43 -2.86
C VAL A 3 10.76 3.31 -1.60
N ALA A 4 9.74 4.15 -1.49
CA ALA A 4 8.68 4.06 -0.49
C ALA A 4 7.34 4.08 -1.22
N LEU A 5 6.40 3.26 -0.77
CA LEU A 5 5.03 3.23 -1.30
C LEU A 5 4.13 4.00 -0.34
N VAL A 6 3.29 4.88 -0.87
CA VAL A 6 2.35 5.68 -0.07
C VAL A 6 0.95 5.47 -0.63
N HIS A 7 0.02 5.09 0.24
CA HIS A 7 -1.39 4.88 -0.09
C HIS A 7 -2.23 5.65 0.93
N ASP A 8 -3.09 6.55 0.51
CA ASP A 8 -3.78 7.47 1.43
C ASP A 8 -4.75 6.75 2.36
N TRP A 9 -5.61 5.90 1.82
CA TRP A 9 -6.65 5.16 2.56
C TRP A 9 -6.51 3.64 2.37
N LEU A 10 -5.88 2.98 3.34
CA LEU A 10 -5.76 1.52 3.38
C LEU A 10 -6.77 0.90 4.36
N ASN A 11 -8.06 1.09 4.08
CA ASN A 11 -9.17 0.67 4.96
C ASN A 11 -10.28 -0.10 4.24
N GLN A 12 -10.14 -0.34 2.93
CA GLN A 12 -11.11 -1.04 2.10
C GLN A 12 -10.40 -1.78 0.96
N SER A 13 -11.12 -2.62 0.22
CA SER A 13 -10.61 -3.23 -1.00
C SER A 13 -11.11 -2.48 -2.24
N GLY A 14 -10.22 -2.22 -3.18
CA GLY A 14 -10.50 -1.50 -4.42
C GLY A 14 -9.33 -1.54 -5.38
N GLY A 15 -9.48 -0.89 -6.54
CA GLY A 15 -8.47 -0.92 -7.59
C GLY A 15 -7.15 -0.26 -7.19
N ALA A 16 -7.17 0.69 -6.25
CA ALA A 16 -5.96 1.34 -5.78
C ALA A 16 -5.13 0.40 -4.89
N GLU A 17 -5.78 -0.44 -4.09
CA GLU A 17 -5.15 -1.49 -3.29
C GLU A 17 -4.58 -2.60 -4.17
N ASP A 18 -5.24 -2.95 -5.27
CA ASP A 18 -4.72 -3.88 -6.27
C ASP A 18 -3.42 -3.35 -6.91
N VAL A 19 -3.39 -2.05 -7.23
CA VAL A 19 -2.19 -1.38 -7.72
C VAL A 19 -1.09 -1.37 -6.65
N LEU A 20 -1.42 -1.02 -5.40
CA LEU A 20 -0.47 -1.06 -4.29
C LEU A 20 0.11 -2.46 -4.10
N ALA A 21 -0.71 -3.50 -4.17
CA ALA A 21 -0.27 -4.89 -4.07
C ALA A 21 0.64 -5.30 -5.25
N ALA A 22 0.36 -4.83 -6.47
CA ALA A 22 1.23 -5.04 -7.61
C ALA A 22 2.58 -4.34 -7.43
N LEU A 23 2.58 -3.10 -6.95
CA LEU A 23 3.80 -2.34 -6.66
C LEU A 23 4.61 -2.97 -5.52
N ALA A 24 3.95 -3.47 -4.47
CA ALA A 24 4.60 -4.16 -3.36
C ALA A 24 5.28 -5.46 -3.81
N ARG A 25 4.73 -6.18 -4.79
CA ARG A 25 5.39 -7.35 -5.41
C ARG A 25 6.65 -6.97 -6.19
N ILE A 26 6.64 -5.80 -6.85
CA ILE A 26 7.80 -5.29 -7.61
C ILE A 26 8.89 -4.76 -6.67
N PHE A 27 8.50 -4.11 -5.57
CA PHE A 27 9.39 -3.51 -4.59
C PHE A 27 9.23 -4.13 -3.20
N PRO A 28 9.63 -5.40 -2.99
CA PRO A 28 9.36 -6.14 -1.75
C PRO A 28 10.05 -5.55 -0.51
N ALA A 29 11.10 -4.75 -0.69
CA ALA A 29 11.81 -4.09 0.40
C ALA A 29 11.33 -2.65 0.67
N ALA A 30 10.35 -2.14 -0.09
CA ALA A 30 9.85 -0.79 0.10
C ALA A 30 8.92 -0.72 1.31
N PRO A 31 9.12 0.22 2.26
CA PRO A 31 8.14 0.46 3.30
C PRO A 31 6.84 1.02 2.68
N ILE A 32 5.71 0.64 3.28
CA ILE A 32 4.39 1.16 2.93
C ILE A 32 3.93 2.13 4.02
N TYR A 33 3.59 3.35 3.61
CA TYR A 33 3.00 4.36 4.48
C TYR A 33 1.54 4.60 4.09
N THR A 34 0.70 4.83 5.09
CA THR A 34 -0.69 5.21 4.87
C THR A 34 -1.15 6.26 5.86
N SER A 35 -2.08 7.12 5.43
CA SER A 35 -2.70 8.12 6.31
C SER A 35 -3.84 7.52 7.13
N ILE A 36 -4.55 6.52 6.58
CA ILE A 36 -5.61 5.80 7.28
C ILE A 36 -5.40 4.30 7.15
N TYR A 37 -5.41 3.61 8.28
CA TYR A 37 -5.29 2.16 8.36
C TYR A 37 -6.40 1.62 9.26
N ALA A 38 -7.17 0.66 8.76
CA ALA A 38 -8.21 -0.03 9.54
C ALA A 38 -8.21 -1.53 9.20
N PRO A 39 -7.30 -2.31 9.80
CA PRO A 39 -7.20 -3.75 9.55
C PRO A 39 -8.29 -4.55 10.27
N GLU A 40 -8.92 -3.96 11.29
CA GLU A 40 -9.97 -4.61 12.09
C GLU A 40 -11.35 -4.09 11.69
N ARG A 41 -11.87 -4.60 10.57
CA ARG A 41 -13.31 -4.61 10.28
C ARG A 41 -13.68 -5.79 9.41
#